data_AF-A0A0G1Y4D9-F1
#
_entry.id   AF-A0A0G1Y4D9-F1
#
_cell.length_a   1.000
_cell.length_b   1.000
_cell.length_c   1.000
_cell.angle_alpha   90.00
_cell.angle_beta   90.00
_cell.angle_gamma   90.00
#
_symmetry.space_group_name_H-M   'P 1'
#
loop_
_entity.id
_entity.type
_entity.pdbx_description
1 polymer ?
#
loop_
_entity_poly.entity_id
_entity_poly.type
_entity_poly.pdbx_seq_one_letter_code
_entity_poly.pdbx_strand_id
1 'polypeptide(L)'
;MEKDTTLERRFQPVIVNEPSKEDTLEILRGIKTKYEQHHHVTITDAAIQKAVELADKHMHDRVFPDKAIDLIDEASSKVRLKKLDDRQSGKQERRIVDTSDIEDVLKEWQADTSAVQIMGIKKA
;
A
#
# COMPACT_ATOMS: atom_id res chain seq x y z
N MET A 1 6.80 -3.58 -31.38
CA MET A 1 7.87 -2.65 -30.96
C MET A 1 9.17 -3.20 -31.51
N GLU A 2 9.85 -2.45 -32.39
CA GLU A 2 11.18 -2.83 -32.90
C GLU A 2 12.26 -2.55 -31.84
N LYS A 3 13.24 -3.46 -31.74
CA LYS A 3 14.40 -3.34 -30.85
C LYS A 3 15.45 -2.45 -31.51
N ASP A 4 15.77 -1.33 -30.87
CA ASP A 4 16.84 -0.44 -31.31
C ASP A 4 18.22 -1.01 -30.94
N THR A 5 18.91 -1.53 -31.95
CA THR A 5 20.26 -2.12 -31.85
C THR A 5 21.32 -1.18 -31.27
N THR A 6 21.07 0.13 -31.24
CA THR A 6 22.00 1.12 -30.66
C THR A 6 21.93 1.16 -29.13
N LEU A 7 20.74 0.96 -28.57
CA LEU A 7 20.50 0.95 -27.11
C LEU A 7 21.12 -0.29 -26.45
N GLU A 8 20.94 -1.47 -27.05
CA GLU A 8 21.49 -2.74 -26.52
C GLU A 8 23.03 -2.76 -26.45
N ARG A 9 23.71 -1.90 -27.22
CA ARG A 9 25.18 -1.75 -27.18
C ARG A 9 25.68 -0.80 -26.10
N ARG A 10 24.83 0.13 -25.63
CA ARG A 10 25.19 1.14 -24.63
C ARG A 10 24.67 0.82 -23.24
N PHE A 11 23.57 0.08 -23.16
CA PHE A 11 22.90 -0.23 -21.90
C PHE A 11 22.91 -1.73 -21.66
N GLN A 12 23.60 -2.14 -20.60
CA GLN A 12 23.47 -3.48 -20.05
C GLN A 12 22.17 -3.55 -19.23
N PRO A 13 21.21 -4.44 -19.54
CA PRO A 13 20.03 -4.61 -18.71
C PRO A 13 20.41 -5.16 -17.33
N VAL A 14 19.86 -4.55 -16.28
CA VAL A 14 19.91 -5.06 -14.91
C VAL A 14 18.55 -5.66 -14.59
N ILE A 15 18.52 -6.96 -14.28
CA ILE A 15 17.30 -7.67 -13.91
C ILE A 15 17.01 -7.39 -12.44
N VAL A 16 15.81 -6.89 -12.15
CA VAL A 16 15.32 -6.67 -10.78
C VAL A 16 14.15 -7.60 -10.56
N ASN A 17 14.29 -8.51 -9.60
CA ASN A 17 13.23 -9.46 -9.24
C ASN A 17 12.32 -8.86 -8.14
N GLU A 18 11.08 -9.32 -8.10
CA GLU A 18 10.16 -9.03 -6.99
C GLU A 18 10.74 -9.58 -5.67
N PRO A 19 10.75 -8.79 -4.57
CA PRO A 19 11.20 -9.26 -3.27
C PRO A 19 10.31 -10.37 -2.70
N SER A 20 10.87 -11.18 -1.80
CA SER A 20 10.07 -12.12 -1.01
C SER A 20 9.15 -11.39 -0.02
N LYS A 21 8.21 -12.11 0.60
CA LYS A 21 7.37 -11.55 1.67
C LYS A 21 8.20 -11.09 2.85
N GLU A 22 9.20 -11.89 3.22
CA GLU A 22 10.11 -11.61 4.32
C GLU A 22 10.96 -10.37 4.04
N ASP A 23 11.51 -10.26 2.81
CA ASP A 23 12.25 -9.06 2.41
C ASP A 23 11.36 -7.82 2.38
N THR A 24 10.11 -7.99 1.91
CA THR A 24 9.12 -6.90 1.89
C THR A 24 8.80 -6.40 3.29
N LEU A 25 8.65 -7.30 4.27
CA LEU A 25 8.45 -6.91 5.68
C LEU A 25 9.61 -6.06 6.20
N GLU A 26 10.86 -6.44 5.92
CA GLU A 26 12.02 -5.67 6.34
C GLU A 26 12.11 -4.31 5.62
N ILE A 27 11.78 -4.26 4.33
CA ILE A 27 11.68 -3.00 3.57
C ILE A 27 10.64 -2.08 4.22
N LEU A 28 9.44 -2.58 4.51
CA LEU A 28 8.36 -1.82 5.15
C LEU A 28 8.77 -1.31 6.53
N ARG A 29 9.45 -2.14 7.34
CA ARG A 29 10.01 -1.73 8.64
C ARG A 29 11.05 -0.62 8.48
N GLY A 30 11.89 -0.70 7.46
CA GLY A 30 12.90 0.32 7.15
C GLY A 30 12.32 1.68 6.75
N ILE A 31 11.20 1.68 6.01
CA ILE A 31 10.53 2.92 5.58
C ILE A 31 9.46 3.42 6.56
N LYS A 32 9.05 2.60 7.53
CA LYS A 32 7.98 2.88 8.51
C LYS A 32 8.07 4.29 9.09
N THR A 33 9.22 4.67 9.64
CA THR A 33 9.40 5.97 10.31
C THR A 33 9.11 7.15 9.39
N LYS A 34 9.42 7.02 8.08
CA LYS A 34 9.13 8.06 7.09
C LYS A 34 7.62 8.23 6.88
N TYR A 35 6.87 7.14 6.81
CA TYR A 35 5.41 7.17 6.66
C TYR A 35 4.72 7.67 7.93
N GLU A 36 5.19 7.24 9.10
CA GLU A 36 4.70 7.73 10.40
C GLU A 36 4.84 9.26 10.51
N GLN A 37 6.01 9.79 10.13
CA GLN A 37 6.25 11.24 10.12
C GLN A 37 5.39 11.97 9.10
N HIS A 38 5.27 11.43 7.87
CA HIS A 38 4.48 12.06 6.81
C HIS A 38 2.99 12.15 7.20
N HIS A 39 2.43 11.07 7.72
CA HIS A 39 1.00 10.97 8.06
C HIS A 39 0.68 11.41 9.49
N HIS A 40 1.69 11.63 10.32
CA HIS A 40 1.53 11.97 11.74
C HIS A 40 0.76 10.90 12.52
N VAL A 41 1.08 9.63 12.24
CA VAL A 41 0.51 8.42 12.84
C VAL A 41 1.63 7.50 13.35
N THR A 42 1.26 6.48 14.10
CA THR A 42 2.13 5.40 14.56
C THR A 42 1.64 4.11 13.95
N ILE A 43 2.49 3.41 13.21
CA ILE A 43 2.13 2.18 12.50
C ILE A 43 2.54 1.00 13.38
N THR A 44 1.61 0.10 13.70
CA THR A 44 1.94 -1.10 14.47
C THR A 44 2.70 -2.12 13.61
N ASP A 45 3.57 -2.94 14.22
CA ASP A 45 4.25 -4.02 13.48
C ASP A 45 3.24 -5.04 12.93
N ALA A 46 2.16 -5.30 13.70
CA ALA A 46 1.06 -6.15 13.26
C ALA A 46 0.37 -5.60 12.00
N ALA A 47 0.19 -4.28 11.86
CA ALA A 47 -0.36 -3.68 10.64
C ALA A 47 0.54 -3.91 9.43
N ILE A 48 1.86 -3.80 9.59
CA ILE A 48 2.84 -4.09 8.53
C ILE A 48 2.74 -5.55 8.09
N GLN A 49 2.72 -6.48 9.05
CA GLN A 49 2.55 -7.90 8.77
C GLN A 49 1.24 -8.18 8.03
N LYS A 50 0.15 -7.55 8.48
CA LYS A 50 -1.18 -7.71 7.87
C LYS A 50 -1.23 -7.18 6.45
N ALA A 51 -0.59 -6.04 6.18
CA ALA A 51 -0.51 -5.47 4.84
C ALA A 51 0.19 -6.42 3.86
N VAL A 52 1.31 -7.03 4.24
CA VAL A 52 2.00 -8.02 3.40
C VAL A 52 1.15 -9.27 3.17
N GLU A 53 0.52 -9.81 4.22
CA GLU A 53 -0.36 -10.98 4.13
C GLU A 53 -1.52 -10.74 3.16
N LEU A 54 -2.21 -9.61 3.31
CA LEU A 54 -3.38 -9.28 2.49
C LEU A 54 -3.00 -8.93 1.05
N ALA A 55 -1.90 -8.23 0.84
CA ALA A 55 -1.41 -7.91 -0.50
C ALA A 55 -0.98 -9.17 -1.26
N ASP A 56 -0.32 -10.13 -0.61
CA ASP A 56 0.01 -11.43 -1.22
C ASP A 56 -1.25 -12.18 -1.65
N LYS A 57 -2.25 -12.20 -0.76
CA LYS A 57 -3.48 -12.99 -0.94
C LYS A 57 -4.48 -12.39 -1.93
N HIS A 58 -4.54 -11.07 -2.06
CA HIS A 58 -5.63 -10.40 -2.79
C HIS A 58 -5.16 -9.51 -3.94
N MET A 59 -3.88 -9.17 -4.03
CA MET A 59 -3.34 -8.22 -5.03
C MET A 59 -2.34 -8.94 -5.95
N HIS A 60 -2.85 -9.87 -6.76
CA HIS A 60 -2.04 -10.70 -7.66
C HIS A 60 -1.63 -9.99 -8.95
N ASP A 61 -2.27 -8.88 -9.29
CA ASP A 61 -1.96 -8.03 -10.45
C ASP A 61 -0.88 -6.98 -10.15
N ARG A 62 -0.35 -6.97 -8.92
CA ARG A 62 0.69 -6.06 -8.46
C ARG A 62 1.87 -6.82 -7.84
N VAL A 63 3.01 -6.15 -7.82
CA VAL A 63 4.27 -6.70 -7.33
C VAL A 63 4.66 -6.07 -5.99
N PHE A 64 5.35 -6.85 -5.16
CA PHE A 64 6.03 -6.35 -3.98
C PHE A 64 7.25 -5.48 -4.35
N PRO A 65 7.65 -4.54 -3.47
CA PRO A 65 7.02 -4.22 -2.17
C PRO A 65 5.82 -3.25 -2.30
N ASP A 66 5.62 -2.68 -3.49
CA ASP A 66 4.69 -1.58 -3.81
C ASP A 66 3.26 -1.83 -3.32
N LYS A 67 2.69 -3.00 -3.63
CA LYS A 67 1.32 -3.35 -3.23
C LYS A 67 1.05 -3.32 -1.72
N ALA A 68 2.05 -3.65 -0.90
CA ALA A 68 1.90 -3.57 0.57
C ALA A 68 2.13 -2.15 1.09
N ILE A 69 2.97 -1.37 0.41
CA ILE A 69 3.17 0.05 0.70
C ILE A 69 1.87 0.81 0.46
N ASP A 70 1.17 0.53 -0.64
CA ASP A 70 -0.11 1.16 -0.97
C ASP A 70 -1.14 0.98 0.16
N LEU A 71 -1.27 -0.24 0.70
CA LEU A 71 -2.19 -0.53 1.81
C LEU A 71 -1.84 0.28 3.06
N ILE A 72 -0.55 0.37 3.40
CA ILE A 72 -0.06 1.13 4.57
C ILE A 72 -0.28 2.62 4.38
N ASP A 73 0.00 3.15 3.18
CA ASP A 73 -0.12 4.57 2.88
C ASP A 73 -1.59 5.05 2.93
N GLU A 74 -2.49 4.27 2.33
CA GLU A 74 -3.91 4.55 2.31
C GLU A 74 -4.51 4.47 3.73
N ALA A 75 -4.15 3.43 4.50
CA ALA A 75 -4.60 3.31 5.89
C ALA A 75 -4.09 4.46 6.76
N SER A 76 -2.82 4.86 6.57
CA SER A 76 -2.22 5.99 7.29
C SER A 76 -2.91 7.32 6.94
N SER A 77 -3.22 7.54 5.66
CA SER A 77 -3.97 8.71 5.19
C SER A 77 -5.37 8.76 5.82
N LYS A 78 -6.08 7.63 5.86
CA LYS A 78 -7.41 7.55 6.45
C LYS A 78 -7.43 7.82 7.95
N VAL A 79 -6.51 7.23 8.71
CA VAL A 79 -6.38 7.52 10.16
C VAL A 79 -6.09 9.00 10.40
N ARG A 80 -5.26 9.62 9.55
CA ARG A 80 -4.99 11.06 9.60
C ARG A 80 -6.24 11.90 9.29
N LEU A 81 -7.05 11.51 8.31
CA LEU A 81 -8.28 12.21 7.93
C LEU A 81 -9.36 12.11 9.01
N LYS A 82 -9.62 10.90 9.56
CA LYS A 82 -10.58 10.69 10.67
C LYS A 82 -10.33 11.66 11.83
N LYS A 83 -9.06 11.90 12.15
CA LYS A 83 -8.62 12.88 13.16
C LYS A 83 -8.98 14.34 12.83
N LEU A 84 -8.98 14.74 11.57
CA LEU A 84 -9.35 16.12 11.19
C LEU A 84 -10.82 16.38 11.46
N ASP A 85 -11.67 15.39 11.20
CA ASP A 85 -13.10 15.44 11.49
C ASP A 85 -13.35 15.41 13.00
N ASP A 86 -12.62 14.56 13.72
CA ASP A 86 -12.81 14.39 15.17
C ASP A 86 -12.33 15.57 16.02
N ARG A 87 -11.34 16.32 15.53
CA ARG A 87 -10.97 17.60 16.15
C ARG A 87 -12.10 18.63 16.11
N GLN A 88 -12.97 18.56 15.10
CA GLN A 88 -14.16 19.41 15.03
C GLN A 88 -15.25 18.91 15.99
N SER A 89 -15.26 17.60 16.30
CA SER A 89 -16.24 16.97 17.19
C SER A 89 -15.80 16.94 18.68
N GLY A 90 -14.56 17.32 18.99
CA GLY A 90 -14.00 17.34 20.35
C GLY A 90 -13.57 15.98 20.88
N LYS A 91 -13.55 14.93 20.04
CA LYS A 91 -13.07 13.60 20.41
C LYS A 91 -11.56 13.49 20.25
N GLN A 92 -10.89 12.89 21.24
CA GLN A 92 -9.48 12.51 21.10
C GLN A 92 -9.40 11.10 20.53
N GLU A 93 -9.03 10.99 19.26
CA GLU A 93 -8.89 9.69 18.60
C GLU A 93 -7.43 9.21 18.51
N ARG A 94 -7.26 7.89 18.40
CA ARG A 94 -5.96 7.21 18.33
C ARG A 94 -5.23 7.58 17.05
N ARG A 95 -3.93 7.84 17.15
CA ARG A 95 -3.04 8.03 15.99
C ARG A 95 -2.33 6.74 15.62
N ILE A 96 -3.01 5.62 15.76
CA ILE A 96 -2.40 4.30 15.62
C ILE A 96 -3.04 3.65 14.40
N VAL A 97 -2.20 3.22 13.46
CA VAL A 97 -2.62 2.35 12.36
C VAL A 97 -2.45 0.92 12.83
N ASP A 98 -3.57 0.21 12.96
CA ASP A 98 -3.60 -1.20 13.36
C ASP A 98 -4.10 -2.11 12.22
N THR A 99 -4.26 -3.40 12.52
CA THR A 99 -4.66 -4.40 11.52
C THR A 99 -6.05 -4.13 10.95
N SER A 100 -6.95 -3.53 11.73
CA SER A 100 -8.32 -3.24 11.29
C SER A 100 -8.34 -2.14 10.23
N ASP A 101 -7.49 -1.12 10.35
CA ASP A 101 -7.37 -0.07 9.34
C ASP A 101 -6.91 -0.63 7.98
N ILE A 102 -5.98 -1.60 7.99
CA ILE A 102 -5.51 -2.27 6.77
C ILE A 102 -6.63 -3.11 6.13
N GLU A 103 -7.38 -3.85 6.95
CA GLU A 103 -8.52 -4.65 6.48
C GLU A 103 -9.62 -3.77 5.88
N ASP A 104 -9.88 -2.61 6.47
CA ASP A 104 -10.89 -1.68 6.00
C ASP A 104 -10.52 -1.06 4.64
N VAL A 105 -9.24 -0.71 4.43
CA VAL A 105 -8.76 -0.30 3.10
C VAL A 105 -9.01 -1.37 2.06
N LEU A 106 -8.65 -2.63 2.36
CA LEU A 106 -8.84 -3.72 1.41
C LEU A 106 -10.32 -3.94 1.08
N LYS A 107 -11.21 -3.91 2.07
CA LYS A 107 -12.66 -4.06 1.86
C LYS A 107 -13.19 -2.98 0.93
N GLU A 108 -12.76 -1.73 1.13
CA GLU A 108 -13.17 -0.60 0.30
C GLU A 108 -12.68 -0.78 -1.14
N TRP A 109 -11.40 -1.12 -1.35
CA TRP A 109 -10.88 -1.37 -2.69
C TRP A 109 -11.59 -2.53 -3.41
N GLN A 110 -11.98 -3.57 -2.68
CA GLN A 110 -12.77 -4.68 -3.24
C GLN A 110 -14.19 -4.23 -3.60
N ALA A 111 -14.80 -3.36 -2.80
CA ALA A 111 -16.12 -2.77 -3.09
C ALA A 111 -16.07 -1.87 -4.34
N ASP A 112 -15.04 -1.03 -4.44
CA ASP A 112 -14.84 -0.14 -5.60
C ASP A 112 -14.56 -0.93 -6.88
N THR A 113 -13.74 -1.98 -6.79
CA THR A 113 -13.46 -2.86 -7.93
C THR A 113 -14.74 -3.56 -8.40
N SER A 114 -15.57 -4.02 -7.47
CA SER A 114 -16.86 -4.63 -7.78
C SER A 114 -17.83 -3.61 -8.40
N ALA A 115 -17.83 -2.37 -7.93
CA ALA A 115 -18.64 -1.30 -8.50
C ALA A 115 -18.23 -0.95 -9.94
N VAL A 116 -16.92 -0.89 -10.23
CA VAL A 116 -16.39 -0.67 -11.58
C VAL A 116 -16.75 -1.84 -12.52
N GLN A 117 -16.64 -3.08 -12.03
CA GLN A 117 -17.03 -4.28 -12.78
C GLN A 117 -18.53 -4.29 -13.12
N ILE A 118 -19.38 -3.89 -12.18
CA ILE A 118 -20.84 -3.78 -12.37
C ILE A 118 -21.19 -2.63 -13.34
N MET A 119 -20.46 -1.51 -13.29
CA MET A 119 -20.69 -0.35 -14.17
C MET A 119 -20.09 -0.53 -15.59
N GLY A 120 -19.43 -1.65 -15.89
CA GLY A 120 -18.96 -1.96 -17.24
C GLY A 120 -17.84 -1.05 -17.78
N ILE A 121 -17.19 -0.28 -16.91
CA ILE A 121 -16.09 0.60 -17.29
C ILE A 121 -14.82 -0.26 -17.39
N LYS A 122 -14.41 -0.60 -18.61
CA LYS A 122 -13.12 -1.27 -18.83
C LYS A 122 -11.99 -0.35 -18.37
N LYS A 123 -11.19 -0.78 -17.39
CA LYS A 123 -9.90 -0.14 -17.09
C LYS A 123 -9.03 -0.23 -18.36
N ALA A 124 -8.56 0.93 -18.81
CA ALA A 124 -7.65 1.09 -19.95
C ALA A 124 -6.19 0.93 -19.52
#